data_AF-C5KHP0-F1
#
_entry.id   AF-C5KHP0-F1
#
_cell.length_a   1.000
_cell.length_b   1.000
_cell.length_c   1.000
_cell.angle_alpha   90.00
_cell.angle_beta   90.00
_cell.angle_gamma   90.00
#
_symmetry.space_group_name_H-M   'P 1'
#
loop_
_entity.id
_entity.type
_entity.pdbx_description
1 polymer ?
#
loop_
_entity_poly.entity_id
_entity_poly.type
_entity_poly.pdbx_seq_one_letter_code
_entity_poly.pdbx_strand_id
1 'polypeptide(L)'
;MQVLNKWVQTTETEMAKEVQQSHMKRSEQSLMRNRLLRKHLLTSLARLAVTLCVGAGVIGLLEGWGGPKALYWCVQTVTTVGYGNLQLTSTASKVFTIFFIPIGVAVGASTMSSLASIPLIKQRAKAERRVRG
;
A
#
# COMPACT_ATOMS: atom_id res chain seq x y z
N MET A 1 58.92 -12.62 -11.19
CA MET A 1 57.71 -13.11 -11.88
C MET A 1 56.66 -13.74 -10.94
N GLN A 2 57.02 -14.52 -9.92
CA GLN A 2 56.02 -15.15 -9.02
C GLN A 2 55.18 -14.16 -8.19
N VAL A 3 55.77 -13.04 -7.75
CA VAL A 3 55.09 -12.04 -6.91
C VAL A 3 53.95 -11.36 -7.67
N LEU A 4 54.18 -10.98 -8.94
CA LEU A 4 53.18 -10.35 -9.80
C LEU A 4 51.98 -11.27 -10.06
N ASN A 5 52.23 -12.56 -10.28
CA ASN A 5 51.14 -13.52 -10.51
C ASN A 5 50.26 -13.68 -9.26
N LYS A 6 50.87 -13.67 -8.07
CA LYS A 6 50.15 -13.70 -6.80
C LYS A 6 49.31 -12.43 -6.59
N TRP A 7 49.84 -11.24 -6.89
CA TRP A 7 49.08 -9.99 -6.81
C TRP A 7 47.91 -9.96 -7.79
N VAL A 8 48.12 -10.38 -9.04
CA VAL A 8 47.08 -10.44 -10.07
C VAL A 8 45.96 -11.41 -9.67
N GLN A 9 46.26 -12.64 -9.26
CA GLN A 9 45.24 -13.59 -8.79
C GLN A 9 44.51 -13.10 -7.53
N THR A 10 45.21 -12.39 -6.64
CA THR A 10 44.57 -11.81 -5.44
C THR A 10 43.58 -10.72 -5.84
N THR A 11 43.94 -9.83 -6.77
CA THR A 11 43.03 -8.79 -7.26
C THR A 11 41.83 -9.36 -8.00
N GLU A 12 42.01 -10.40 -8.83
CA GLU A 12 40.91 -11.05 -9.55
C GLU A 12 39.91 -11.71 -8.59
N THR A 13 40.42 -12.37 -7.54
CA THR A 13 39.57 -13.03 -6.53
C THR A 13 38.85 -12.03 -5.62
N GLU A 14 39.49 -10.93 -5.22
CA GLU A 14 38.85 -9.87 -4.45
C GLU A 14 37.78 -9.13 -5.28
N MET A 15 38.06 -8.81 -6.54
CA MET A 15 37.05 -8.25 -7.45
C MET A 15 35.86 -9.18 -7.63
N ALA A 16 36.11 -10.49 -7.80
CA ALA A 16 35.03 -11.48 -7.94
C ALA A 16 34.15 -11.54 -6.68
N LYS A 17 34.74 -11.42 -5.49
CA LYS A 17 34.00 -11.36 -4.21
C LYS A 17 33.18 -10.10 -4.10
N GLU A 18 33.73 -8.93 -4.44
CA GLU A 18 32.99 -7.65 -4.37
C GLU A 18 31.80 -7.62 -5.33
N VAL A 19 32.00 -8.08 -6.57
CA VAL A 19 30.93 -8.20 -7.56
C VAL A 19 29.85 -9.15 -7.05
N GLN A 20 30.22 -10.35 -6.61
CA GLN A 20 29.28 -11.34 -6.03
C GLN A 20 28.52 -10.77 -4.82
N GLN A 21 29.22 -10.05 -3.93
CA GLN A 21 28.63 -9.46 -2.74
C GLN A 21 27.71 -8.29 -3.09
N SER A 22 28.00 -7.51 -4.13
CA SER A 22 27.10 -6.48 -4.64
C SER A 22 25.82 -7.09 -5.25
N HIS A 23 25.94 -8.21 -5.97
CA HIS A 23 24.80 -8.94 -6.53
C HIS A 23 23.93 -9.56 -5.42
N MET A 24 24.54 -10.16 -4.39
CA MET A 24 23.84 -10.66 -3.21
C MET A 24 23.15 -9.53 -2.43
N LYS A 25 23.87 -8.45 -2.13
CA LYS A 25 23.28 -7.29 -1.45
C LYS A 25 22.10 -6.73 -2.23
N ARG A 26 22.19 -6.66 -3.57
CA ARG A 26 21.12 -6.17 -4.45
C ARG A 26 19.92 -7.13 -4.51
N SER A 27 20.14 -8.44 -4.45
CA SER A 27 19.06 -9.43 -4.38
C SER A 27 18.31 -9.33 -3.05
N GLU A 28 19.02 -9.26 -1.93
CA GLU A 28 18.44 -9.04 -0.60
C GLU A 28 17.69 -7.70 -0.52
N GLN A 29 18.27 -6.62 -1.08
CA GLN A 29 17.62 -5.31 -1.12
C GLN A 29 16.29 -5.35 -1.89
N SER A 30 16.24 -6.08 -3.00
CA SER A 30 15.02 -6.24 -3.78
C SER A 30 13.93 -7.02 -3.05
N LEU A 31 14.32 -8.04 -2.27
CA LEU A 31 13.42 -8.84 -1.44
C LEU A 31 12.90 -8.05 -0.23
N MET A 32 13.78 -7.32 0.45
CA MET A 32 13.42 -6.48 1.60
C MET A 32 12.50 -5.33 1.18
N ARG A 33 12.78 -4.68 0.04
CA ARG A 33 11.90 -3.66 -0.54
C ARG A 33 10.50 -4.22 -0.82
N ASN A 34 10.40 -5.43 -1.40
CA ASN A 34 9.09 -6.06 -1.65
C ASN A 34 8.36 -6.41 -0.35
N ARG A 35 9.08 -6.87 0.68
CA ARG A 35 8.50 -7.16 2.00
C ARG A 35 7.99 -5.90 2.68
N LEU A 36 8.73 -4.80 2.63
CA LEU A 36 8.33 -3.51 3.22
C LEU A 36 7.12 -2.93 2.49
N LEU A 37 7.16 -2.87 1.15
CA LEU A 37 6.03 -2.43 0.35
C LEU A 37 4.78 -3.27 0.62
N ARG A 38 4.92 -4.60 0.66
CA ARG A 38 3.81 -5.51 0.97
C ARG A 38 3.25 -5.28 2.37
N LYS A 39 4.10 -5.12 3.39
CA LYS A 39 3.67 -4.84 4.76
C LYS A 39 2.89 -3.52 4.84
N HIS A 40 3.43 -2.44 4.27
CA HIS A 40 2.73 -1.15 4.24
C HIS A 40 1.38 -1.25 3.54
N LEU A 41 1.31 -1.91 2.36
CA LEU A 41 0.06 -2.12 1.65
C LEU A 41 -0.94 -2.94 2.44
N LEU A 42 -0.52 -4.06 3.03
CA LEU A 42 -1.37 -4.92 3.85
C LEU A 42 -1.90 -4.17 5.08
N THR A 43 -1.07 -3.41 5.77
CA THR A 43 -1.51 -2.62 6.94
C THR A 43 -2.49 -1.50 6.57
N SER A 44 -2.30 -0.82 5.44
CA SER A 44 -3.26 0.18 4.94
C SER A 44 -4.60 -0.46 4.54
N LEU A 45 -4.56 -1.59 3.82
CA LEU A 45 -5.77 -2.33 3.43
C LEU A 45 -6.51 -2.90 4.65
N ALA A 46 -5.80 -3.42 5.64
CA ALA A 46 -6.41 -3.93 6.87
C ALA A 46 -7.12 -2.80 7.64
N ARG A 47 -6.50 -1.63 7.78
CA ARG A 47 -7.13 -0.45 8.40
C ARG A 47 -8.40 -0.02 7.65
N LEU A 48 -8.36 -0.01 6.32
CA LEU A 48 -9.53 0.30 5.49
C LEU A 48 -10.64 -0.73 5.70
N ALA A 49 -10.32 -2.03 5.65
CA ALA A 49 -11.29 -3.10 5.83
C ALA A 49 -11.98 -3.01 7.20
N VAL A 50 -11.22 -2.80 8.28
CA VAL A 50 -11.77 -2.59 9.64
C VAL A 50 -12.72 -1.39 9.65
N THR A 51 -12.32 -0.27 9.05
CA THR A 51 -13.15 0.95 9.00
C THR A 51 -14.47 0.69 8.25
N LEU A 52 -14.43 -0.03 7.13
CA LEU A 52 -15.61 -0.40 6.36
C LEU A 52 -16.52 -1.38 7.14
N CYS A 53 -15.94 -2.37 7.82
CA CYS A 53 -16.70 -3.32 8.64
C CYS A 53 -17.39 -2.61 9.81
N VAL A 54 -16.72 -1.68 10.48
CA VAL A 54 -17.29 -0.90 11.58
C VAL A 54 -18.43 -0.02 11.07
N GLY A 55 -18.21 0.77 10.01
CA GLY A 55 -19.24 1.64 9.45
C GLY A 55 -20.45 0.86 8.94
N ALA A 56 -20.23 -0.22 8.18
CA ALA A 56 -21.29 -1.08 7.68
C ALA A 56 -22.04 -1.81 8.81
N GLY A 57 -21.34 -2.28 9.84
CA GLY A 57 -21.95 -2.94 10.99
C GLY A 57 -22.85 -2.00 11.78
N VAL A 58 -22.34 -0.82 12.15
CA VAL A 58 -23.12 0.17 12.92
C VAL A 58 -24.32 0.67 12.14
N ILE A 59 -24.14 1.08 10.87
CA ILE A 59 -25.24 1.58 10.05
C ILE A 59 -26.22 0.47 9.68
N GLY A 60 -25.73 -0.75 9.40
CA GLY A 60 -26.57 -1.92 9.17
C GLY A 60 -27.50 -2.20 10.35
N LEU A 61 -26.98 -2.11 11.57
CA LEU A 61 -27.77 -2.28 12.80
C LEU A 61 -28.74 -1.11 13.05
N LEU A 62 -28.30 0.14 12.83
CA LEU A 62 -29.12 1.33 13.12
C LEU A 62 -30.24 1.58 12.08
N GLU A 63 -30.01 1.23 10.82
CA GLU A 63 -30.97 1.41 9.72
C GLU A 63 -31.71 0.12 9.34
N GLY A 64 -31.39 -1.01 9.99
CA GLY A 64 -31.96 -2.32 9.65
C GLY A 64 -31.57 -2.79 8.24
N TRP A 65 -30.44 -2.33 7.71
CA TRP A 65 -30.00 -2.70 6.37
C TRP A 65 -29.28 -4.04 6.38
N GLY A 66 -29.58 -4.88 5.37
CA GLY A 66 -28.81 -6.10 5.14
C GLY A 66 -27.33 -5.78 4.86
N GLY A 67 -26.45 -6.72 5.22
CA GLY A 67 -24.99 -6.57 5.12
C GLY A 67 -24.48 -5.96 3.80
N PRO A 68 -24.93 -6.42 2.61
CA PRO A 68 -24.51 -5.85 1.33
C PRO A 68 -24.90 -4.37 1.16
N LYS A 69 -26.11 -3.99 1.60
CA LYS A 69 -26.62 -2.61 1.49
C LYS A 69 -25.84 -1.65 2.39
N ALA A 70 -25.56 -2.07 3.63
CA ALA A 70 -24.76 -1.29 4.55
C ALA A 70 -23.29 -1.16 4.12
N LEU A 71 -22.71 -2.24 3.60
CA LEU A 71 -21.35 -2.22 3.04
C LEU A 71 -21.27 -1.27 1.83
N TYR A 72 -22.23 -1.35 0.91
CA TYR A 72 -22.29 -0.46 -0.24
C TYR A 72 -22.36 1.01 0.18
N TRP A 73 -23.21 1.35 1.16
CA TRP A 73 -23.27 2.70 1.72
C TRP A 73 -21.93 3.14 2.33
N CYS A 74 -21.29 2.26 3.10
CA CYS A 74 -20.03 2.58 3.76
C CYS A 74 -18.91 2.80 2.74
N VAL A 75 -18.84 1.96 1.71
CA VAL A 75 -17.85 2.08 0.63
C VAL A 75 -18.01 3.41 -0.09
N GLN A 76 -19.21 3.75 -0.61
CA GLN A 76 -19.41 5.01 -1.35
C GLN A 76 -19.12 6.26 -0.50
N THR A 77 -19.32 6.17 0.81
CA THR A 77 -19.07 7.28 1.74
C THR A 77 -17.57 7.45 1.97
N VAL A 78 -16.85 6.37 2.28
CA VAL A 78 -15.40 6.38 2.52
C VAL A 78 -14.61 6.73 1.25
N THR A 79 -15.06 6.27 0.08
CA THR A 79 -14.45 6.63 -1.22
C THR A 79 -14.90 7.98 -1.74
N THR A 80 -15.74 8.72 -0.99
CA THR A 80 -16.27 10.04 -1.36
C THR A 80 -17.03 10.06 -2.69
N VAL A 81 -17.55 8.92 -3.15
CA VAL A 81 -18.39 8.81 -4.35
C VAL A 81 -19.78 9.37 -4.06
N GLY A 82 -20.39 8.96 -2.94
CA GLY A 82 -21.61 9.56 -2.39
C GLY A 82 -22.79 9.69 -3.35
N TYR A 83 -23.27 8.59 -3.96
CA TYR A 83 -24.39 8.66 -4.92
C TYR A 83 -25.71 9.18 -4.34
N GLY A 84 -25.87 9.16 -3.00
CA GLY A 84 -27.07 9.68 -2.32
C GLY A 84 -28.33 8.82 -2.47
N ASN A 85 -28.22 7.65 -3.10
CA ASN A 85 -29.30 6.68 -3.27
C ASN A 85 -29.69 5.99 -1.96
N LEU A 86 -28.78 5.94 -0.99
CA LEU A 86 -28.99 5.38 0.34
C LEU A 86 -28.85 6.50 1.37
N GLN A 87 -29.98 6.85 1.99
CA GLN A 87 -30.08 7.95 2.95
C GLN A 87 -30.34 7.39 4.34
N LEU A 88 -29.71 8.02 5.33
CA LEU A 88 -29.88 7.66 6.73
C LEU A 88 -31.22 8.21 7.23
N THR A 89 -32.08 7.33 7.72
CA THR A 89 -33.40 7.70 8.24
C THR A 89 -33.35 7.98 9.74
N SER A 90 -32.53 7.24 10.47
CA SER A 90 -32.40 7.33 11.92
C SER A 90 -31.58 8.55 12.36
N THR A 91 -31.94 9.15 13.50
CA THR A 91 -31.16 10.23 14.10
C THR A 91 -29.81 9.73 14.60
N ALA A 92 -29.77 8.53 15.18
CA ALA A 92 -28.54 7.94 15.72
C ALA A 92 -27.49 7.66 14.62
N SER A 93 -27.94 7.17 13.46
CA SER A 93 -27.05 6.88 12.32
C SER A 93 -26.46 8.16 11.73
N LYS A 94 -27.23 9.25 11.65
CA LYS A 94 -26.74 10.57 11.23
C LYS A 94 -25.66 11.10 12.18
N VAL A 95 -25.91 11.07 13.48
CA VAL A 95 -24.93 11.52 14.50
C VAL A 95 -23.64 10.71 14.41
N PHE A 96 -23.74 9.38 14.34
CA PHE A 96 -22.58 8.51 14.16
C PHE A 96 -21.78 8.87 12.89
N THR A 97 -22.49 9.08 11.78
CA THR A 97 -21.90 9.37 10.48
C THR A 97 -21.10 10.68 10.46
N ILE A 98 -21.56 11.71 11.18
CA ILE A 98 -20.84 12.99 11.29
C ILE A 98 -19.42 12.79 11.84
N PHE A 99 -19.25 11.91 12.85
CA PHE A 99 -17.93 11.61 13.42
C PHE A 99 -17.16 10.57 12.60
N PHE A 100 -17.86 9.64 11.96
CA PHE A 100 -17.26 8.56 11.19
C PHE A 100 -16.66 9.05 9.87
N ILE A 101 -17.32 9.97 9.14
CA ILE A 101 -16.87 10.42 7.81
C ILE A 101 -15.45 10.97 7.81
N PRO A 102 -15.04 11.91 8.69
CA PRO A 102 -13.67 12.44 8.68
C PRO A 102 -12.61 11.34 8.83
N ILE A 103 -12.85 10.38 9.72
CA ILE A 103 -11.96 9.24 9.96
C ILE A 103 -11.95 8.30 8.75
N GLY A 104 -13.13 7.95 8.25
CA GLY A 104 -13.32 7.09 7.09
C GLY A 104 -12.62 7.62 5.86
N VAL A 105 -12.85 8.89 5.53
CA VAL A 105 -12.23 9.57 4.39
C VAL A 105 -10.70 9.66 4.55
N ALA A 106 -10.19 9.97 5.74
CA ALA A 106 -8.74 10.01 5.98
C ALA A 106 -8.08 8.64 5.75
N VAL A 107 -8.71 7.56 6.25
CA VAL A 107 -8.22 6.18 6.03
C VAL A 107 -8.33 5.79 4.55
N GLY A 108 -9.45 6.09 3.90
CA GLY A 108 -9.67 5.86 2.47
C GLY A 108 -8.61 6.55 1.61
N ALA A 109 -8.41 7.85 1.83
CA ALA A 109 -7.42 8.66 1.12
C ALA A 109 -5.99 8.12 1.33
N SER A 110 -5.60 7.80 2.57
CA SER A 110 -4.26 7.26 2.87
C SER A 110 -3.99 5.92 2.18
N THR A 111 -5.03 5.10 2.03
CA THR A 111 -4.94 3.82 1.32
C THR A 111 -4.80 4.07 -0.18
N MET A 112 -5.56 5.01 -0.75
CA MET A 112 -5.43 5.43 -2.13
C MET A 112 -4.03 5.98 -2.45
N SER A 113 -3.45 6.81 -1.56
CA SER A 113 -2.08 7.30 -1.68
C SER A 113 -1.04 6.17 -1.68
N SER A 114 -1.27 5.15 -0.84
CA SER A 114 -0.41 3.96 -0.78
C SER A 114 -0.44 3.18 -2.10
N LEU A 115 -1.63 3.00 -2.71
CA LEU A 115 -1.76 2.35 -4.02
C LEU A 115 -1.16 3.20 -5.15
N ALA A 116 -1.37 4.51 -5.14
CA ALA A 116 -0.85 5.44 -6.15
C ALA A 116 0.69 5.48 -6.19
N SER A 117 1.36 5.14 -5.09
CA SER A 117 2.83 5.08 -5.03
C SER A 117 3.44 3.98 -5.90
N ILE A 118 2.71 2.87 -6.15
CA ILE A 118 3.21 1.72 -6.92
C ILE A 118 3.52 2.07 -8.38
N PRO A 119 2.59 2.66 -9.16
CA PRO A 119 2.88 3.03 -10.55
C PRO A 119 3.95 4.12 -10.66
N LEU A 120 4.01 5.07 -9.71
CA LEU A 120 5.04 6.11 -9.69
C LEU A 120 6.45 5.53 -9.53
N ILE A 121 6.62 4.53 -8.67
CA ILE A 121 7.90 3.81 -8.50
C ILE A 121 8.28 3.06 -9.79
N LYS A 122 7.30 2.46 -10.48
CA LYS A 122 7.55 1.76 -11.76
C LYS A 122 7.90 2.72 -12.89
N GLN A 123 7.26 3.89 -12.95
CA GLN A 123 7.53 4.90 -13.97
C GLN A 123 8.95 5.46 -13.86
N ARG A 124 9.41 5.76 -12.64
CA ARG A 124 10.80 6.22 -12.41
C ARG A 124 11.83 5.18 -12.86
N ALA A 125 11.60 3.91 -12.55
CA ALA A 125 12.48 2.81 -13.00
C ALA A 125 12.52 2.65 -14.53
N LYS A 126 11.42 2.98 -15.24
CA LYS A 126 11.37 2.94 -16.71
C LYS A 126 12.05 4.17 -17.33
N ALA A 127 11.93 5.34 -16.72
CA ALA A 127 12.57 6.58 -17.17
C ALA A 127 14.11 6.48 -17.08
N GLU A 128 14.66 5.94 -15.99
CA GLU A 128 16.11 5.75 -15.82
C GLU A 128 16.73 4.83 -16.89
N ARG A 129 16.00 3.82 -17.35
CA ARG A 129 16.46 2.93 -18.44
C ARG A 129 16.54 3.63 -19.80
N ARG A 130 15.73 4.67 -20.02
CA ARG A 130 15.68 5.42 -21.28
C ARG A 130 16.78 6.48 -21.38
N VAL A 131 17.35 6.91 -20.25
CA VAL A 131 18.49 7.84 -20.20
C VAL A 131 19.84 7.11 -20.34
N ARG A 132 19.89 5.81 -20.03
CA ARG A 132 21.11 5.00 -20.01
C ARG A 132 21.39 4.19 -21.28
N GLY A 133 20.46 4.16 -22.23
CA GLY A 133 20.62 3.55 -23.55
C GLY A 133 20.59 4.62 -24.62
#